data_AF-A0A1G4MKY5-F1
#
_entry.id   AF-A0A1G4MKY5-F1
#
_cell.length_a   1.000
_cell.length_b   1.000
_cell.length_c   1.000
_cell.angle_alpha   90.00
_cell.angle_beta   90.00
_cell.angle_gamma   90.00
#
_symmetry.space_group_name_H-M   'P 1'
#
loop_
_entity.id
_entity.type
_entity.pdbx_description
1 polymer ?
#
loop_
_entity_poly.entity_id
_entity_poly.type
_entity_poly.pdbx_seq_one_letter_code
_entity_poly.pdbx_strand_id
1 'polypeptide(L)'
;MAFDPSIFLSLPLDLRQNVYWHLDGQLTRLQPPSKYELFTSSSVDSYYNSHGKQSKRSLKKKFEEYIQIFDYLPGFVETWLEYSKCLRFDCIVLDYLRVNLELDCSFTSFEWILLNHECHIAMFSPKGVLQVWYNAKEYREWVDPSFVPSTKLNAEHLTSNSLKAIIKELDTREQKDLVKTIVFFQEEDIYVNKSLSPIILSILSVMDSLRGLNRIKVMGEHLFGRLVNLQGARDYPGQSISYIVRKRVQIMEVNQGLSVGGGNQVADFSRWENLTKLTISEINDVDLKNVLLPKSCKWIVFRNLRKLGWWDQTNMLHLIDEKWILKSRRDAAKSVQQLGSSYDSQIYDENETLRLVDVSLADRDILLKCKAILWDTYGSLNYIQLIDVASVEGDIYIPRTLYCNKRMDIFRTPIYSLTLI
;
A
#
# COMPACT_ATOMS: atom_id res chain seq x y z
N MET A 1 -29.54 12.65 -18.94
CA MET A 1 -28.66 12.54 -20.13
C MET A 1 -27.87 11.24 -19.99
N ALA A 2 -27.73 10.46 -21.07
CA ALA A 2 -26.85 9.30 -21.07
C ALA A 2 -25.38 9.76 -21.18
N PHE A 3 -24.44 8.99 -20.63
CA PHE A 3 -23.01 9.24 -20.77
C PHE A 3 -22.59 9.00 -22.23
N ASP A 4 -21.84 9.95 -22.81
CA ASP A 4 -21.27 9.83 -24.17
C ASP A 4 -19.74 9.64 -24.08
N PRO A 5 -19.23 8.43 -24.37
CA PRO A 5 -17.80 8.14 -24.34
C PRO A 5 -16.99 9.02 -25.29
N SER A 6 -17.54 9.41 -26.44
CA SER A 6 -16.81 10.16 -27.46
C SER A 6 -16.48 11.58 -26.99
N ILE A 7 -17.46 12.22 -26.32
CA ILE A 7 -17.27 13.54 -25.72
C ILE A 7 -16.23 13.45 -24.60
N PHE A 8 -16.32 12.43 -23.73
CA PHE A 8 -15.35 12.25 -22.65
C PHE A 8 -13.93 12.02 -23.17
N LEU A 9 -13.75 11.14 -24.16
CA LEU A 9 -12.44 10.83 -24.76
C LEU A 9 -11.84 12.01 -25.54
N SER A 10 -12.67 12.99 -25.93
CA SER A 10 -12.19 14.24 -26.54
C SER A 10 -11.59 15.22 -25.53
N LEU A 11 -11.78 14.99 -24.22
CA LEU A 11 -11.22 15.86 -23.17
C LEU A 11 -9.70 15.68 -23.04
N PRO A 12 -8.99 16.74 -22.57
CA PRO A 12 -7.57 16.67 -22.26
C PRO A 12 -7.22 15.55 -21.29
N LEU A 13 -6.00 15.04 -21.44
CA LEU A 13 -5.46 13.94 -20.63
C LEU A 13 -5.54 14.24 -19.12
N ASP A 14 -5.18 15.45 -18.68
CA ASP A 14 -5.17 15.84 -17.26
C ASP A 14 -6.57 15.71 -16.60
N LEU A 15 -7.64 16.05 -17.34
CA LEU A 15 -9.00 15.88 -16.82
C LEU A 15 -9.38 14.41 -16.73
N ARG A 16 -9.03 13.61 -17.74
CA ARG A 16 -9.28 12.16 -17.72
C ARG A 16 -8.48 11.47 -16.61
N GLN A 17 -7.23 11.86 -16.40
CA GLN A 17 -6.39 11.41 -15.28
C GLN A 17 -7.07 11.65 -13.93
N ASN A 18 -7.59 12.84 -13.68
CA ASN A 18 -8.29 13.14 -12.43
C ASN A 18 -9.56 12.31 -12.25
N VAL A 19 -10.34 12.13 -13.33
CA VAL A 19 -11.53 11.27 -13.29
C VAL A 19 -11.15 9.82 -12.98
N TYR A 20 -10.12 9.29 -13.65
CA TYR A 20 -9.63 7.94 -13.45
C TYR A 20 -9.00 7.71 -12.07
N TRP A 21 -8.33 8.72 -11.52
CA TRP A 21 -7.85 8.70 -10.15
C TRP A 21 -9.02 8.53 -9.16
N HIS A 22 -10.13 9.25 -9.36
CA HIS A 22 -11.32 9.12 -8.53
C HIS A 22 -12.13 7.83 -8.76
N LEU A 23 -12.01 7.18 -9.93
CA LEU A 23 -12.61 5.87 -10.16
C LEU A 23 -11.90 4.76 -9.40
N ASP A 24 -10.62 4.94 -9.03
CA ASP A 24 -9.83 3.99 -8.22
C ASP A 24 -9.92 2.54 -8.73
N GLY A 25 -9.84 2.34 -10.06
CA GLY A 25 -9.94 1.02 -10.69
C GLY A 25 -11.31 0.33 -10.59
N GLN A 26 -12.34 0.99 -10.03
CA GLN A 26 -13.71 0.49 -9.96
C GLN A 26 -14.46 0.81 -11.26
N LEU A 27 -14.32 -0.07 -12.25
CA LEU A 27 -14.89 0.11 -13.60
C LEU A 27 -16.35 -0.33 -13.74
N THR A 28 -16.88 -1.01 -12.73
CA THR A 28 -18.27 -1.48 -12.69
C THR A 28 -19.01 -0.92 -11.49
N ARG A 29 -20.34 -1.00 -11.50
CA ARG A 29 -21.17 -0.66 -10.33
C ARG A 29 -21.16 -1.74 -9.24
N LEU A 30 -20.39 -2.82 -9.43
CA LEU A 30 -20.32 -3.94 -8.49
C LEU A 30 -19.35 -3.62 -7.37
N GLN A 31 -19.89 -3.10 -6.28
CA GLN A 31 -19.12 -2.72 -5.11
C GLN A 31 -19.54 -3.61 -3.95
N PRO A 32 -18.84 -4.74 -3.70
CA PRO A 32 -19.14 -5.56 -2.55
C PRO A 32 -18.89 -4.74 -1.27
N PRO A 33 -19.71 -4.94 -0.23
CA PRO A 33 -19.64 -4.17 1.00
C PRO A 33 -18.26 -4.33 1.65
N SER A 34 -17.80 -3.29 2.34
CA SER A 34 -16.61 -3.39 3.18
C SER A 34 -16.82 -4.40 4.32
N LYS A 35 -15.73 -4.91 4.91
CA LYS A 35 -15.80 -5.78 6.10
C LYS A 35 -16.65 -5.15 7.22
N TYR A 36 -16.57 -3.83 7.39
CA TYR A 36 -17.35 -3.11 8.38
C TYR A 36 -18.84 -3.03 8.01
N GLU A 37 -19.16 -2.73 6.74
CA GLU A 37 -20.54 -2.68 6.24
C GLU A 37 -21.26 -4.03 6.36
N LEU A 38 -20.54 -5.14 6.17
CA LEU A 38 -21.11 -6.49 6.37
C LEU A 38 -21.68 -6.72 7.76
N PHE A 39 -21.16 -6.05 8.80
CA PHE A 39 -21.62 -6.21 10.18
C PHE A 39 -22.51 -5.07 10.67
N THR A 40 -22.60 -3.96 9.93
CA THR A 40 -23.33 -2.75 10.37
C THR A 40 -24.52 -2.39 9.49
N SER A 41 -24.55 -2.84 8.24
CA SER A 41 -25.68 -2.60 7.34
C SER A 41 -26.86 -3.50 7.73
N SER A 42 -28.04 -2.90 7.89
CA SER A 42 -29.30 -3.63 8.10
C SER A 42 -29.90 -4.17 6.80
N SER A 43 -29.31 -3.82 5.65
CA SER A 43 -29.74 -4.25 4.32
C SER A 43 -28.54 -4.59 3.45
N VAL A 44 -28.54 -5.78 2.86
CA VAL A 44 -27.62 -6.15 1.79
C VAL A 44 -28.25 -5.69 0.47
N ASP A 45 -27.55 -4.84 -0.27
CA ASP A 45 -27.98 -4.44 -1.61
C ASP A 45 -28.14 -5.68 -2.49
N SER A 46 -29.34 -5.85 -3.05
CA SER A 46 -29.63 -6.93 -3.97
C SER A 46 -29.37 -6.46 -5.40
N TYR A 47 -28.52 -7.20 -6.11
CA TYR A 47 -28.20 -6.96 -7.51
C TYR A 47 -29.24 -7.67 -8.39
N TYR A 48 -30.47 -7.15 -8.39
CA TYR A 48 -31.56 -7.76 -9.16
C TYR A 48 -31.39 -7.51 -10.66
N ASN A 49 -31.05 -8.57 -11.41
CA ASN A 49 -31.20 -8.60 -12.86
C ASN A 49 -32.51 -9.29 -13.26
N SER A 50 -33.37 -8.56 -13.96
CA SER A 50 -34.66 -9.02 -14.50
C SER A 50 -34.54 -9.89 -15.76
N HIS A 51 -33.32 -10.13 -16.27
CA HIS A 51 -33.10 -10.82 -17.54
C HIS A 51 -32.26 -12.11 -17.41
N GLY A 52 -32.94 -13.25 -17.61
CA GLY A 52 -32.37 -14.45 -18.24
C GLY A 52 -31.47 -15.36 -17.39
N LYS A 53 -32.08 -16.39 -16.77
CA LYS A 53 -31.40 -17.55 -16.16
C LYS A 53 -30.74 -18.53 -17.16
N GLN A 54 -30.70 -18.22 -18.46
CA GLN A 54 -30.25 -19.19 -19.48
C GLN A 54 -28.80 -18.97 -19.95
N SER A 55 -28.00 -20.03 -19.80
CA SER A 55 -26.70 -20.29 -20.44
C SER A 55 -25.53 -19.34 -20.11
N LYS A 56 -25.21 -19.17 -18.82
CA LYS A 56 -23.92 -18.59 -18.38
C LYS A 56 -22.99 -19.59 -17.68
N ARG A 57 -23.32 -20.90 -17.70
CA ARG A 57 -22.59 -21.95 -16.95
C ARG A 57 -21.11 -22.07 -17.36
N SER A 58 -20.78 -21.92 -18.65
CA SER A 58 -19.41 -22.03 -19.14
C SER A 58 -18.52 -20.88 -18.66
N LEU A 59 -19.01 -19.64 -18.72
CA LEU A 59 -18.31 -18.47 -18.22
C LEU A 59 -18.18 -18.49 -16.69
N LYS A 60 -19.26 -18.83 -15.96
CA LYS A 60 -19.18 -18.97 -14.50
C LYS A 60 -18.10 -19.98 -14.10
N LYS A 61 -18.06 -21.15 -14.75
CA LYS A 61 -17.02 -22.16 -14.49
C LYS A 61 -15.60 -21.68 -14.82
N LYS A 62 -15.42 -20.89 -15.87
CA LYS A 62 -14.10 -20.33 -16.24
C LYS A 62 -13.53 -19.40 -15.17
N PHE A 63 -14.38 -18.64 -14.49
CA PHE A 63 -13.99 -17.60 -13.53
C PHE A 63 -14.31 -17.97 -12.07
N GLU A 64 -14.71 -19.21 -11.83
CA GLU A 64 -15.23 -19.69 -10.55
C GLU A 64 -14.32 -19.31 -9.38
N GLU A 65 -13.01 -19.58 -9.52
CA GLU A 65 -11.98 -19.29 -8.51
C GLU A 65 -11.92 -17.81 -8.07
N TYR A 66 -12.32 -16.86 -8.93
CA TYR A 66 -12.20 -15.42 -8.66
C TYR A 66 -13.52 -14.74 -8.29
N ILE A 67 -14.66 -15.35 -8.61
CA ILE A 67 -15.99 -14.73 -8.42
C ILE A 67 -16.83 -15.44 -7.38
N GLN A 68 -16.54 -16.71 -7.07
CA GLN A 68 -17.32 -17.51 -6.12
C GLN A 68 -17.32 -16.91 -4.71
N ILE A 69 -16.26 -16.19 -4.33
CA ILE A 69 -16.19 -15.49 -3.05
C ILE A 69 -17.34 -14.47 -2.87
N PHE A 70 -17.98 -14.03 -3.95
CA PHE A 70 -19.11 -13.08 -3.93
C PHE A 70 -20.48 -13.76 -4.09
N ASP A 71 -20.58 -15.10 -4.12
CA ASP A 71 -21.86 -15.82 -4.25
C ASP A 71 -22.80 -15.56 -3.04
N TYR A 72 -22.29 -15.02 -1.93
CA TYR A 72 -23.12 -14.60 -0.78
C TYR A 72 -23.97 -13.35 -1.06
N LEU A 73 -23.65 -12.57 -2.10
CA LEU A 73 -24.40 -11.39 -2.51
C LEU A 73 -25.46 -11.76 -3.57
N PRO A 74 -26.77 -11.57 -3.31
CA PRO A 74 -27.81 -11.94 -4.25
C PRO A 74 -27.66 -11.23 -5.60
N GLY A 75 -27.53 -12.01 -6.69
CA GLY A 75 -27.48 -11.52 -8.07
C GLY A 75 -26.15 -10.89 -8.51
N PHE A 76 -25.16 -10.85 -7.63
CA PHE A 76 -23.86 -10.22 -7.90
C PHE A 76 -23.13 -10.90 -9.07
N VAL A 77 -23.01 -12.24 -9.00
CA VAL A 77 -22.30 -13.02 -10.02
C VAL A 77 -23.01 -12.95 -11.37
N GLU A 78 -24.35 -12.97 -11.40
CA GLU A 78 -25.12 -12.84 -12.63
C GLU A 78 -24.88 -11.50 -13.34
N THR A 79 -24.80 -10.43 -12.56
CA THR A 79 -24.53 -9.07 -13.02
C THR A 79 -23.07 -8.93 -13.46
N TRP A 80 -22.14 -9.51 -12.71
CA TRP A 80 -20.72 -9.56 -13.09
C TRP A 80 -20.52 -10.24 -14.44
N LEU A 81 -21.21 -11.37 -14.66
CA LEU A 81 -21.18 -12.10 -15.92
C LEU A 81 -21.78 -11.33 -17.12
N GLU A 82 -22.49 -10.23 -16.89
CA GLU A 82 -22.95 -9.33 -17.96
C GLU A 82 -21.90 -8.30 -18.30
N TYR A 83 -21.33 -7.64 -17.29
CA TYR A 83 -20.21 -6.73 -17.48
C TYR A 83 -19.03 -7.44 -18.17
N SER A 84 -18.69 -8.65 -17.72
CA SER A 84 -17.53 -9.39 -18.20
C SER A 84 -17.54 -9.67 -19.71
N LYS A 85 -18.70 -9.65 -20.37
CA LYS A 85 -18.82 -9.84 -21.82
C LYS A 85 -18.31 -8.64 -22.63
N CYS A 86 -18.45 -7.43 -22.10
CA CYS A 86 -18.24 -6.20 -22.85
C CYS A 86 -17.14 -5.31 -22.25
N LEU A 87 -16.94 -5.34 -20.94
CA LEU A 87 -16.07 -4.40 -20.23
C LEU A 87 -14.62 -4.40 -20.73
N ARG A 88 -14.10 -5.57 -21.13
CA ARG A 88 -12.74 -5.69 -21.69
C ARG A 88 -12.55 -5.02 -23.05
N PHE A 89 -13.64 -4.68 -23.75
CA PHE A 89 -13.61 -4.01 -25.04
C PHE A 89 -14.12 -2.58 -24.96
N ASP A 90 -14.47 -2.12 -23.76
CA ASP A 90 -15.01 -0.79 -23.55
C ASP A 90 -13.92 0.27 -23.79
N CYS A 91 -14.26 1.29 -24.58
CA CYS A 91 -13.32 2.33 -24.97
C CYS A 91 -12.82 3.18 -23.80
N ILE A 92 -13.63 3.39 -22.76
CA ILE A 92 -13.23 4.11 -21.54
C ILE A 92 -12.26 3.26 -20.73
N VAL A 93 -12.47 1.94 -20.70
CA VAL A 93 -11.57 1.01 -20.02
C VAL A 93 -10.22 0.95 -20.73
N LEU A 94 -10.20 0.81 -22.06
CA LEU A 94 -8.94 0.82 -22.80
C LEU A 94 -8.19 2.14 -22.64
N ASP A 95 -8.91 3.26 -22.63
CA ASP A 95 -8.31 4.57 -22.36
C ASP A 95 -7.74 4.67 -20.94
N TYR A 96 -8.48 4.23 -19.93
CA TYR A 96 -8.00 4.13 -18.55
C TYR A 96 -6.67 3.37 -18.46
N LEU A 97 -6.54 2.23 -19.15
CA LEU A 97 -5.31 1.43 -19.11
C LEU A 97 -4.13 2.15 -19.79
N ARG A 98 -4.38 2.90 -20.87
CA ARG A 98 -3.36 3.71 -21.56
C ARG A 98 -2.90 4.88 -20.68
N VAL A 99 -3.83 5.59 -20.05
CA VAL A 99 -3.51 6.67 -19.11
C VAL A 99 -2.75 6.13 -17.89
N ASN A 100 -3.16 4.98 -17.36
CA ASN A 100 -2.45 4.32 -16.26
C ASN A 100 -1.01 3.96 -16.67
N LEU A 101 -0.77 3.54 -17.92
CA LEU A 101 0.57 3.27 -18.43
C LEU A 101 1.43 4.54 -18.52
N GLU A 102 0.89 5.66 -19.01
CA GLU A 102 1.59 6.95 -19.08
C GLU A 102 2.03 7.44 -17.69
N LEU A 103 1.34 7.03 -16.64
CA LEU A 103 1.65 7.36 -15.24
C LEU A 103 2.39 6.23 -14.52
N ASP A 104 3.18 5.42 -15.24
CA ASP A 104 3.98 4.30 -14.70
C ASP A 104 3.18 3.30 -13.85
N CYS A 105 1.91 3.10 -14.22
CA CYS A 105 0.94 2.26 -13.51
C CYS A 105 0.65 2.71 -12.07
N SER A 106 0.59 4.02 -11.83
CA SER A 106 0.31 4.58 -10.50
C SER A 106 -1.12 4.36 -10.01
N PHE A 107 -2.11 4.21 -10.90
CA PHE A 107 -3.51 3.95 -10.49
C PHE A 107 -3.71 2.50 -10.09
N THR A 108 -3.33 1.57 -10.97
CA THR A 108 -3.57 0.13 -10.77
C THR A 108 -2.43 -0.72 -11.28
N SER A 109 -2.07 -1.74 -10.52
CA SER A 109 -1.15 -2.81 -10.92
C SER A 109 -1.90 -4.01 -11.49
N PHE A 110 -1.36 -4.67 -12.52
CA PHE A 110 -1.92 -5.92 -13.04
C PHE A 110 -1.45 -7.14 -12.27
N GLU A 111 -2.31 -8.15 -12.18
CA GLU A 111 -2.03 -9.44 -11.55
C GLU A 111 -1.92 -10.52 -12.62
N TRP A 112 -0.88 -11.35 -12.54
CA TRP A 112 -0.86 -12.56 -13.35
C TRP A 112 -1.82 -13.60 -12.77
N ILE A 113 -2.73 -14.07 -13.61
CA ILE A 113 -3.71 -15.10 -13.27
C ILE A 113 -3.72 -16.20 -14.34
N LEU A 114 -4.26 -17.36 -13.99
CA LEU A 114 -4.46 -18.46 -14.93
C LEU A 114 -5.96 -18.64 -15.18
N LEU A 115 -6.38 -18.56 -16.44
CA LEU A 115 -7.76 -18.78 -16.86
C LEU A 115 -7.79 -19.85 -17.95
N ASN A 116 -8.48 -20.97 -17.72
CA ASN A 116 -8.54 -22.10 -18.65
C ASN A 116 -7.17 -22.54 -19.18
N HIS A 117 -6.17 -22.63 -18.30
CA HIS A 117 -4.78 -22.99 -18.63
C HIS A 117 -4.00 -21.98 -19.49
N GLU A 118 -4.53 -20.78 -19.70
CA GLU A 118 -3.83 -19.69 -20.38
C GLU A 118 -3.49 -18.56 -19.39
N CYS A 119 -2.26 -18.06 -19.45
CA CYS A 119 -1.82 -16.96 -18.62
C CYS A 119 -2.40 -15.62 -19.11
N HIS A 120 -2.98 -14.87 -18.18
CA HIS A 120 -3.58 -13.57 -18.41
C HIS A 120 -3.05 -12.57 -17.40
N ILE A 121 -3.01 -11.30 -17.80
CA ILE A 121 -2.93 -10.18 -16.86
C ILE A 121 -4.34 -9.72 -16.53
N ALA A 122 -4.58 -9.46 -15.25
CA ALA A 122 -5.88 -9.09 -14.72
C ALA A 122 -5.80 -7.84 -13.86
N MET A 123 -6.88 -7.07 -13.87
CA MET A 123 -7.05 -5.91 -13.00
C MET A 123 -8.17 -6.21 -12.01
N PHE A 124 -7.86 -6.10 -10.73
CA PHE A 124 -8.82 -6.21 -9.65
C PHE A 124 -9.13 -4.82 -9.10
N SER A 125 -10.39 -4.60 -8.76
CA SER A 125 -10.81 -3.42 -8.00
C SER A 125 -10.18 -3.42 -6.60
N PRO A 126 -10.18 -2.28 -5.88
CA PRO A 126 -9.72 -2.20 -4.49
C PRO A 126 -10.42 -3.18 -3.54
N LYS A 127 -11.64 -3.61 -3.89
CA LYS A 127 -12.43 -4.60 -3.14
C LYS A 127 -12.21 -6.05 -3.59
N GLY A 128 -11.22 -6.31 -4.45
CA GLY A 128 -10.87 -7.66 -4.90
C GLY A 128 -11.78 -8.23 -6.01
N VAL A 129 -12.69 -7.44 -6.58
CA VAL A 129 -13.49 -7.89 -7.74
C VAL A 129 -12.65 -7.83 -9.01
N LEU A 130 -12.55 -8.93 -9.75
CA LEU A 130 -11.93 -8.98 -11.07
C LEU A 130 -12.70 -8.06 -12.03
N GLN A 131 -12.06 -7.02 -12.56
CA GLN A 131 -12.68 -6.07 -13.49
C GLN A 131 -12.40 -6.48 -14.94
N VAL A 132 -11.12 -6.52 -15.33
CA VAL A 132 -10.72 -6.87 -16.71
C VAL A 132 -9.55 -7.83 -16.73
N TRP A 133 -9.41 -8.57 -17.84
CA TRP A 133 -8.31 -9.48 -18.09
C TRP A 133 -7.96 -9.50 -19.58
N TYR A 134 -6.66 -9.64 -19.87
CA TYR A 134 -6.12 -9.72 -21.23
C TYR A 134 -5.02 -10.76 -21.29
N ASN A 135 -4.94 -11.49 -22.39
CA ASN A 135 -3.69 -12.19 -22.69
C ASN A 135 -2.64 -11.18 -23.21
N ALA A 136 -1.37 -11.59 -23.25
CA ALA A 136 -0.31 -10.68 -23.65
C ALA A 136 -0.45 -10.14 -25.10
N LYS A 137 -1.11 -10.90 -25.99
CA LYS A 137 -1.31 -10.49 -27.38
C LYS A 137 -2.40 -9.41 -27.47
N GLU A 138 -3.54 -9.63 -26.82
CA GLU A 138 -4.65 -8.67 -26.75
C GLU A 138 -4.19 -7.34 -26.12
N TYR A 139 -3.43 -7.41 -25.02
CA TYR A 139 -2.93 -6.19 -24.37
C TYR A 139 -1.96 -5.41 -25.27
N ARG A 140 -1.09 -6.10 -26.01
CA ARG A 140 -0.21 -5.46 -27.00
C ARG A 140 -0.95 -4.75 -28.10
N GLU A 141 -2.00 -5.40 -28.59
CA GLU A 141 -2.77 -4.91 -29.72
C GLU A 141 -3.62 -3.70 -29.34
N TRP A 142 -4.20 -3.69 -28.13
CA TRP A 142 -5.20 -2.69 -27.76
C TRP A 142 -4.69 -1.60 -26.82
N VAL A 143 -3.65 -1.86 -26.02
CA VAL A 143 -3.20 -0.93 -24.96
C VAL A 143 -1.75 -0.51 -25.17
N ASP A 144 -0.81 -1.46 -25.17
CA ASP A 144 0.62 -1.17 -25.14
C ASP A 144 1.42 -2.08 -26.09
N PRO A 145 1.77 -1.60 -27.29
CA PRO A 145 2.57 -2.36 -28.25
C PRO A 145 3.90 -2.88 -27.70
N SER A 146 4.49 -2.18 -26.72
CA SER A 146 5.78 -2.54 -26.13
C SER A 146 5.66 -3.59 -25.02
N PHE A 147 4.45 -3.80 -24.49
CA PHE A 147 4.14 -4.74 -23.41
C PHE A 147 5.04 -4.58 -22.19
N VAL A 148 5.00 -3.40 -21.57
CA VAL A 148 5.71 -3.09 -20.33
C VAL A 148 4.75 -2.78 -19.17
N PRO A 149 3.70 -3.61 -18.93
CA PRO A 149 2.81 -3.38 -17.79
C PRO A 149 3.57 -3.58 -16.47
N SER A 150 3.19 -2.81 -15.45
CA SER A 150 3.59 -3.10 -14.07
C SER A 150 2.75 -4.26 -13.53
N THR A 151 3.37 -5.43 -13.39
CA THR A 151 2.67 -6.65 -12.97
C THR A 151 3.09 -7.14 -11.58
N LYS A 152 2.20 -7.90 -10.95
CA LYS A 152 2.42 -8.52 -9.65
C LYS A 152 1.97 -9.98 -9.62
N LEU A 153 2.60 -10.75 -8.74
CA LEU A 153 2.14 -12.08 -8.33
C LEU A 153 1.44 -11.95 -6.98
N ASN A 154 0.18 -12.34 -6.90
CA ASN A 154 -0.60 -12.28 -5.67
C ASN A 154 -0.90 -13.69 -5.16
N ALA A 155 -0.35 -14.05 -4.00
CA ALA A 155 -0.54 -15.37 -3.42
C ALA A 155 -2.01 -15.66 -3.05
N GLU A 156 -2.82 -14.63 -2.82
CA GLU A 156 -4.27 -14.76 -2.54
C GLU A 156 -5.03 -15.36 -3.73
N HIS A 157 -4.62 -15.01 -4.96
CA HIS A 157 -5.31 -15.41 -6.18
C HIS A 157 -4.64 -16.58 -6.91
N LEU A 158 -3.60 -17.18 -6.31
CA LEU A 158 -2.77 -18.19 -6.96
C LEU A 158 -2.74 -19.50 -6.19
N THR A 159 -2.97 -20.58 -6.90
CA THR A 159 -2.64 -21.94 -6.46
C THR A 159 -1.23 -22.32 -6.88
N SER A 160 -0.59 -23.27 -6.18
CA SER A 160 0.76 -23.74 -6.53
C SER A 160 0.86 -24.27 -7.98
N ASN A 161 -0.22 -24.86 -8.51
CA ASN A 161 -0.28 -25.32 -9.89
C ASN A 161 -0.39 -24.14 -10.88
N SER A 162 -1.23 -23.15 -10.56
CA SER A 162 -1.36 -21.94 -11.39
C SER A 162 -0.05 -21.16 -11.46
N LEU A 163 0.65 -21.00 -10.34
CA LEU A 163 1.95 -20.34 -10.29
C LEU A 163 2.97 -21.06 -11.17
N LYS A 164 3.06 -22.40 -11.10
CA LYS A 164 3.98 -23.17 -11.96
C LYS A 164 3.68 -22.95 -13.44
N ALA A 165 2.41 -22.94 -13.83
CA ALA A 165 2.00 -22.69 -15.21
C ALA A 165 2.37 -21.27 -15.67
N ILE A 166 2.05 -20.26 -14.85
CA ILE A 166 2.38 -18.86 -15.12
C ILE A 166 3.89 -18.67 -15.25
N ILE A 167 4.68 -19.18 -14.30
CA ILE A 167 6.14 -19.06 -14.33
C ILE A 167 6.73 -19.73 -15.57
N LYS A 168 6.24 -20.92 -15.93
CA LYS A 168 6.68 -21.61 -17.15
C LYS A 168 6.37 -20.80 -18.41
N GLU A 169 5.20 -20.17 -18.48
CA GLU A 169 4.82 -19.34 -19.60
C GLU A 169 5.64 -18.04 -19.66
N LEU A 170 5.88 -17.41 -18.51
CA LEU A 170 6.77 -16.25 -18.41
C LEU A 170 8.21 -16.58 -18.79
N ASP A 171 8.70 -17.77 -18.43
CA ASP A 171 10.00 -18.27 -18.88
C ASP A 171 10.05 -18.44 -20.39
N THR A 172 9.04 -19.10 -20.96
CA THR A 172 8.97 -19.38 -22.40
C THR A 172 8.92 -18.08 -23.23
N ARG A 173 8.33 -17.02 -22.66
CA ARG A 173 8.20 -15.71 -23.31
C ARG A 173 9.28 -14.70 -22.92
N GLU A 174 10.22 -15.08 -22.05
CA GLU A 174 11.25 -14.19 -21.48
C GLU A 174 10.66 -12.95 -20.76
N GLN A 175 9.54 -13.12 -20.05
CA GLN A 175 8.73 -12.05 -19.46
C GLN A 175 8.80 -11.98 -17.93
N LYS A 176 9.70 -12.74 -17.29
CA LYS A 176 9.85 -12.75 -15.83
C LYS A 176 10.16 -11.38 -15.23
N ASP A 177 10.86 -10.53 -15.98
CA ASP A 177 11.28 -9.21 -15.51
C ASP A 177 10.11 -8.20 -15.46
N LEU A 178 8.94 -8.55 -16.01
CA LEU A 178 7.72 -7.75 -15.86
C LEU A 178 7.12 -7.84 -14.46
N VAL A 179 7.45 -8.88 -13.68
CA VAL A 179 6.96 -9.07 -12.31
C VAL A 179 7.72 -8.13 -11.38
N LYS A 180 7.12 -6.98 -11.09
CA LYS A 180 7.70 -5.95 -10.22
C LYS A 180 7.33 -6.11 -8.76
N THR A 181 6.15 -6.68 -8.48
CA THR A 181 5.61 -6.80 -7.11
C THR A 181 5.22 -8.24 -6.76
N ILE A 182 5.43 -8.63 -5.51
CA ILE A 182 4.89 -9.87 -4.94
C ILE A 182 4.03 -9.53 -3.72
N VAL A 183 2.82 -10.10 -3.65
CA VAL A 183 1.92 -10.01 -2.51
C VAL A 183 1.88 -11.37 -1.83
N PHE A 184 2.36 -11.42 -0.58
CA PHE A 184 2.29 -12.58 0.28
C PHE A 184 1.03 -12.52 1.13
N PHE A 185 0.21 -13.55 1.03
CA PHE A 185 -1.03 -13.72 1.76
C PHE A 185 -1.15 -15.18 2.21
N GLN A 186 -1.63 -15.39 3.43
CA GLN A 186 -1.92 -16.70 4.00
C GLN A 186 -3.14 -16.57 4.91
N GLU A 187 -4.14 -17.40 4.69
CA GLU A 187 -5.32 -17.46 5.55
C GLU A 187 -4.96 -17.91 6.96
N GLU A 188 -5.63 -17.31 7.95
CA GLU A 188 -5.32 -17.48 9.37
C GLU A 188 -5.60 -18.90 9.89
N ASP A 189 -6.52 -19.64 9.27
CA ASP A 189 -6.89 -20.99 9.73
C ASP A 189 -5.76 -22.03 9.57
N ILE A 190 -4.69 -21.68 8.84
CA ILE A 190 -3.49 -22.53 8.66
C ILE A 190 -2.49 -22.38 9.83
N TYR A 191 -2.75 -21.48 10.80
CA TYR A 191 -1.84 -21.20 11.92
C TYR A 191 -1.55 -22.38 12.86
N VAL A 192 -2.36 -23.44 12.84
CA VAL A 192 -2.19 -24.62 13.71
C VAL A 192 -0.79 -25.25 13.55
N ASN A 193 -0.18 -25.15 12.35
CA ASN A 193 1.11 -25.79 12.08
C ASN A 193 2.31 -24.85 12.01
N LYS A 194 2.14 -23.53 12.19
CA LYS A 194 3.21 -22.50 12.08
C LYS A 194 4.09 -22.61 10.82
N SER A 195 3.60 -23.28 9.78
CA SER A 195 4.29 -23.53 8.53
C SER A 195 3.81 -22.58 7.43
N LEU A 196 4.72 -22.25 6.53
CA LEU A 196 4.38 -21.48 5.34
C LEU A 196 3.53 -22.33 4.40
N SER A 197 2.55 -21.70 3.75
CA SER A 197 1.72 -22.38 2.76
C SER A 197 2.56 -22.87 1.56
N PRO A 198 2.15 -23.96 0.88
CA PRO A 198 2.88 -24.48 -0.29
C PRO A 198 3.01 -23.45 -1.43
N ILE A 199 2.04 -22.55 -1.58
CA ILE A 199 2.10 -21.46 -2.56
C ILE A 199 3.22 -20.47 -2.20
N ILE A 200 3.36 -20.08 -0.94
CA ILE A 200 4.42 -19.17 -0.50
C ILE A 200 5.79 -19.81 -0.75
N LEU A 201 5.98 -21.07 -0.36
CA LEU A 201 7.24 -21.78 -0.63
C LEU A 201 7.55 -21.86 -2.13
N SER A 202 6.52 -22.07 -2.96
CA SER A 202 6.66 -22.07 -4.42
C SER A 202 7.08 -20.69 -4.94
N ILE A 203 6.48 -19.60 -4.42
CA ILE A 203 6.89 -18.23 -4.74
C ILE A 203 8.35 -18.01 -4.35
N LEU A 204 8.73 -18.32 -3.10
CA LEU A 204 10.10 -18.16 -2.61
C LEU A 204 11.12 -18.85 -3.52
N SER A 205 10.80 -20.05 -4.02
CA SER A 205 11.68 -20.81 -4.91
C SER A 205 11.94 -20.14 -6.28
N VAL A 206 11.03 -19.28 -6.75
CA VAL A 206 11.16 -18.62 -8.06
C VAL A 206 11.58 -17.15 -7.96
N MET A 207 11.50 -16.52 -6.78
CA MET A 207 11.82 -15.10 -6.59
C MET A 207 13.20 -14.72 -7.12
N ASP A 208 14.18 -15.62 -6.97
CA ASP A 208 15.54 -15.35 -7.44
C ASP A 208 15.59 -15.06 -8.94
N SER A 209 14.75 -15.73 -9.73
CA SER A 209 14.67 -15.56 -11.18
C SER A 209 13.92 -14.31 -11.65
N LEU A 210 13.21 -13.60 -10.75
CA LEU A 210 12.43 -12.40 -11.09
C LEU A 210 13.30 -11.16 -10.95
N ARG A 211 14.06 -10.78 -12.00
CA ARG A 211 15.07 -9.71 -11.87
C ARG A 211 14.44 -8.32 -11.74
N GLY A 212 13.25 -8.12 -12.30
CA GLY A 212 12.47 -6.88 -12.20
C GLY A 212 11.77 -6.65 -10.85
N LEU A 213 11.83 -7.61 -9.92
CA LEU A 213 11.19 -7.49 -8.61
C LEU A 213 11.80 -6.36 -7.79
N ASN A 214 10.98 -5.39 -7.40
CA ASN A 214 11.40 -4.25 -6.58
C ASN A 214 10.47 -3.96 -5.39
N ARG A 215 9.28 -4.57 -5.34
CA ARG A 215 8.30 -4.35 -4.28
C ARG A 215 7.80 -5.67 -3.68
N ILE A 216 7.67 -5.70 -2.36
CA ILE A 216 6.97 -6.79 -1.67
C ILE A 216 5.88 -6.23 -0.79
N LYS A 217 4.76 -6.93 -0.73
CA LYS A 217 3.66 -6.68 0.20
C LYS A 217 3.44 -7.94 1.02
N VAL A 218 3.37 -7.80 2.33
CA VAL A 218 3.16 -8.90 3.27
C VAL A 218 1.89 -8.61 4.05
N MET A 219 0.97 -9.58 4.02
CA MET A 219 -0.30 -9.52 4.72
C MET A 219 -0.28 -10.53 5.86
N GLY A 220 -0.50 -10.08 7.10
CA GLY A 220 -0.49 -10.95 8.28
C GLY A 220 0.80 -10.90 9.10
N GLU A 221 0.64 -10.94 10.43
CA GLU A 221 1.73 -10.86 11.41
C GLU A 221 2.69 -12.05 11.33
N HIS A 222 2.17 -13.27 11.14
CA HIS A 222 3.03 -14.46 11.04
C HIS A 222 3.95 -14.41 9.82
N LEU A 223 3.43 -13.96 8.66
CA LEU A 223 4.24 -13.81 7.46
C LEU A 223 5.27 -12.70 7.63
N PHE A 224 4.90 -11.60 8.28
CA PHE A 224 5.84 -10.56 8.65
C PHE A 224 6.97 -11.12 9.51
N GLY A 225 6.66 -11.85 10.58
CA GLY A 225 7.61 -12.50 11.47
C GLY A 225 8.54 -13.53 10.79
N ARG A 226 8.06 -14.21 9.75
CA ARG A 226 8.83 -15.27 9.05
C ARG A 226 9.63 -14.76 7.86
N LEU A 227 9.08 -13.85 7.08
CA LEU A 227 9.63 -13.43 5.79
C LEU A 227 10.40 -12.12 5.88
N VAL A 228 10.00 -11.22 6.80
CA VAL A 228 10.51 -9.84 6.87
C VAL A 228 11.33 -9.59 8.11
N ASN A 229 10.77 -9.89 9.29
CA ASN A 229 11.42 -9.66 10.57
C ASN A 229 12.39 -10.80 10.90
N LEU A 230 13.65 -10.62 10.54
CA LEU A 230 14.67 -11.68 10.62
C LEU A 230 15.39 -11.71 11.99
N GLN A 231 14.74 -11.26 13.05
CA GLN A 231 15.30 -11.24 14.39
C GLN A 231 15.57 -12.67 14.89
N GLY A 232 16.83 -12.97 15.23
CA GLY A 232 17.23 -14.25 15.85
C GLY A 232 17.14 -15.50 14.95
N ALA A 233 16.54 -15.40 13.76
CA ALA A 233 16.49 -16.49 12.80
C ALA A 233 17.84 -16.62 12.08
N ARG A 234 18.43 -17.82 12.17
CA ARG A 234 19.37 -18.29 11.14
C ARG A 234 18.55 -18.46 9.86
N ASP A 235 19.02 -17.89 8.76
CA ASP A 235 18.34 -17.98 7.46
C ASP A 235 18.00 -19.45 7.18
N TYR A 236 16.72 -19.83 7.29
CA TYR A 236 16.26 -21.19 7.01
C TYR A 236 16.33 -21.38 5.49
N PRO A 237 17.27 -22.19 4.98
CA PRO A 237 17.43 -22.34 3.54
C PRO A 237 16.14 -22.92 2.94
N GLY A 238 15.62 -22.27 1.90
CA GLY A 238 14.38 -22.66 1.22
C GLY A 238 13.07 -22.20 1.88
N GLN A 239 13.12 -21.54 3.06
CA GLN A 239 11.93 -20.99 3.73
C GLN A 239 12.03 -19.48 3.99
N SER A 240 13.13 -18.86 3.58
CA SER A 240 13.39 -17.43 3.74
C SER A 240 13.59 -16.77 2.39
N ILE A 241 13.35 -15.45 2.35
CA ILE A 241 13.64 -14.66 1.16
C ILE A 241 15.16 -14.58 0.99
N SER A 242 15.64 -14.96 -0.19
CA SER A 242 17.06 -14.97 -0.50
C SER A 242 17.68 -13.58 -0.31
N TYR A 243 18.97 -13.55 0.01
CA TYR A 243 19.69 -12.28 0.14
C TYR A 243 19.72 -11.47 -1.18
N ILE A 244 19.81 -12.15 -2.33
CA ILE A 244 19.83 -11.53 -3.65
C ILE A 244 18.50 -10.81 -3.91
N VAL A 245 17.38 -11.38 -3.49
CA VAL A 245 16.07 -10.73 -3.57
C VAL A 245 15.97 -9.56 -2.60
N ARG A 246 16.41 -9.73 -1.34
CA ARG A 246 16.43 -8.63 -0.34
C ARG A 246 17.16 -7.38 -0.84
N LYS A 247 18.26 -7.55 -1.59
CA LYS A 247 18.99 -6.44 -2.22
C LYS A 247 18.24 -5.76 -3.38
N ARG A 248 17.30 -6.43 -4.04
CA ARG A 248 16.52 -5.85 -5.15
C ARG A 248 15.30 -5.07 -4.67
N VAL A 249 14.71 -5.47 -3.54
CA VAL A 249 13.51 -4.86 -3.00
C VAL A 249 13.82 -3.45 -2.47
N GLN A 250 13.12 -2.46 -3.05
CA GLN A 250 13.22 -1.04 -2.71
C GLN A 250 11.98 -0.52 -1.99
N ILE A 251 10.83 -1.19 -2.16
CA ILE A 251 9.55 -0.80 -1.56
C ILE A 251 8.97 -1.98 -0.80
N MET A 252 8.55 -1.74 0.44
CA MET A 252 7.92 -2.75 1.27
C MET A 252 6.60 -2.24 1.85
N GLU A 253 5.60 -3.12 1.86
CA GLU A 253 4.32 -2.87 2.49
C GLU A 253 4.00 -3.99 3.49
N VAL A 254 3.72 -3.61 4.73
CA VAL A 254 3.28 -4.52 5.79
C VAL A 254 1.85 -4.14 6.12
N ASN A 255 0.93 -5.07 5.84
CA ASN A 255 -0.49 -4.87 5.99
C ASN A 255 -1.07 -5.91 6.95
N GLN A 256 -2.11 -5.52 7.69
CA GLN A 256 -2.95 -6.43 8.48
C GLN A 256 -2.14 -7.22 9.52
N GLY A 257 -2.09 -6.71 10.74
CA GLY A 257 -1.40 -7.38 11.85
C GLY A 257 -1.85 -6.86 13.19
N LEU A 258 -1.56 -7.60 14.27
CA LEU A 258 -1.88 -7.12 15.62
C LEU A 258 -0.86 -6.08 16.06
N SER A 259 0.43 -6.34 15.83
CA SER A 259 1.49 -5.51 16.36
C SER A 259 2.74 -5.52 15.47
N VAL A 260 3.38 -4.37 15.31
CA VAL A 260 4.75 -4.25 14.78
C VAL A 260 5.60 -3.50 15.80
N GLY A 261 6.55 -4.18 16.42
CA GLY A 261 7.39 -3.59 17.46
C GLY A 261 6.75 -3.53 18.86
N GLY A 262 5.46 -3.87 19.01
CA GLY A 262 4.81 -3.96 20.31
C GLY A 262 5.07 -5.31 21.01
N GLY A 263 4.98 -5.33 22.35
CA GLY A 263 5.02 -6.57 23.14
C GLY A 263 6.37 -7.31 23.10
N ASN A 264 7.47 -6.64 23.47
CA ASN A 264 8.85 -7.15 23.49
C ASN A 264 9.43 -7.64 22.15
N GLN A 265 8.68 -7.53 21.04
CA GLN A 265 9.18 -7.88 19.72
C GLN A 265 9.92 -6.70 19.10
N VAL A 266 11.10 -6.95 18.50
CA VAL A 266 11.80 -5.93 17.71
C VAL A 266 11.45 -6.17 16.25
N ALA A 267 10.98 -5.13 15.56
CA ALA A 267 10.72 -5.15 14.13
C ALA A 267 12.00 -4.72 13.40
N ASP A 268 12.81 -5.70 13.00
CA ASP A 268 14.12 -5.45 12.39
C ASP A 268 14.09 -5.48 10.86
N PHE A 269 14.19 -4.30 10.24
CA PHE A 269 14.32 -4.12 8.79
C PHE A 269 15.76 -3.91 8.33
N SER A 270 16.76 -3.97 9.21
CA SER A 270 18.17 -3.65 8.90
C SER A 270 18.76 -4.50 7.78
N ARG A 271 18.29 -5.76 7.63
CA ARG A 271 18.74 -6.68 6.57
C ARG A 271 18.21 -6.33 5.18
N TRP A 272 17.32 -5.34 5.06
CA TRP A 272 16.77 -4.84 3.79
C TRP A 272 17.57 -3.62 3.32
N GLU A 273 18.84 -3.85 2.98
CA GLU A 273 19.86 -2.82 2.75
C GLU A 273 19.45 -1.73 1.74
N ASN A 274 18.63 -2.05 0.74
CA ASN A 274 18.22 -1.14 -0.34
C ASN A 274 16.76 -0.66 -0.22
N LEU A 275 16.09 -0.93 0.91
CA LEU A 275 14.73 -0.50 1.15
C LEU A 275 14.65 1.02 1.28
N THR A 276 14.01 1.66 0.31
CA THR A 276 13.86 3.13 0.24
C THR A 276 12.54 3.62 0.84
N LYS A 277 11.47 2.82 0.73
CA LYS A 277 10.12 3.14 1.17
C LYS A 277 9.49 1.99 1.94
N LEU A 278 9.04 2.28 3.15
CA LEU A 278 8.27 1.37 3.99
C LEU A 278 6.86 1.93 4.20
N THR A 279 5.85 1.11 3.93
CA THR A 279 4.44 1.43 4.24
C THR A 279 3.93 0.42 5.25
N ILE A 280 3.39 0.90 6.36
CA ILE A 280 2.74 0.08 7.40
C ILE A 280 1.28 0.49 7.44
N SER A 281 0.37 -0.45 7.21
CA SER A 281 -1.06 -0.12 7.13
C SER A 281 -1.98 -1.17 7.75
N GLU A 282 -3.13 -0.72 8.27
CA GLU A 282 -4.15 -1.59 8.86
C GLU A 282 -3.59 -2.46 10.02
N ILE A 283 -2.75 -1.88 10.87
CA ILE A 283 -2.16 -2.55 12.04
C ILE A 283 -2.71 -1.90 13.32
N ASN A 284 -2.99 -2.71 14.35
CA ASN A 284 -3.54 -2.18 15.59
C ASN A 284 -2.50 -1.35 16.35
N ASP A 285 -1.31 -1.90 16.62
CA ASP A 285 -0.27 -1.23 17.39
C ASP A 285 1.08 -1.23 16.66
N VAL A 286 1.74 -0.08 16.64
CA VAL A 286 3.09 0.07 16.07
C VAL A 286 3.93 0.85 17.06
N ASP A 287 5.04 0.29 17.52
CA ASP A 287 5.98 0.98 18.43
C ASP A 287 7.31 1.26 17.73
N LEU A 288 7.55 2.53 17.39
CA LEU A 288 8.75 2.95 16.67
C LEU A 288 10.03 2.84 17.50
N LYS A 289 9.95 2.70 18.82
CA LYS A 289 11.11 2.45 19.68
C LYS A 289 11.77 1.11 19.37
N ASN A 290 10.97 0.14 18.93
CA ASN A 290 11.39 -1.22 18.63
C ASN A 290 11.46 -1.48 17.12
N VAL A 291 11.41 -0.43 16.27
CA VAL A 291 11.52 -0.55 14.81
C VAL A 291 12.91 -0.11 14.38
N LEU A 292 13.67 -1.04 13.80
CA LEU A 292 14.99 -0.76 13.22
C LEU A 292 14.89 -0.60 11.71
N LEU A 293 15.22 0.59 11.21
CA LEU A 293 15.18 0.89 9.78
C LEU A 293 16.56 0.77 9.13
N PRO A 294 16.65 0.34 7.85
CA PRO A 294 17.90 0.35 7.12
C PRO A 294 18.30 1.78 6.73
N LYS A 295 19.61 2.02 6.57
CA LYS A 295 20.19 3.35 6.25
C LYS A 295 19.74 3.96 4.93
N SER A 296 19.16 3.17 4.03
CA SER A 296 18.64 3.62 2.73
C SER A 296 17.18 4.06 2.82
N CYS A 297 16.49 3.78 3.93
CA CYS A 297 15.09 4.10 4.11
C CYS A 297 14.92 5.62 4.22
N LYS A 298 14.24 6.19 3.23
CA LYS A 298 13.98 7.63 3.12
C LYS A 298 12.51 7.95 3.33
N TRP A 299 11.60 7.00 3.09
CA TRP A 299 10.17 7.20 3.14
C TRP A 299 9.52 6.20 4.09
N ILE A 300 8.74 6.72 5.04
CA ILE A 300 7.90 5.89 5.89
C ILE A 300 6.46 6.41 5.87
N VAL A 301 5.52 5.50 5.70
CA VAL A 301 4.10 5.81 5.56
C VAL A 301 3.31 4.93 6.51
N PHE A 302 2.50 5.54 7.36
CA PHE A 302 1.62 4.88 8.31
C PHE A 302 0.17 5.18 7.91
N ARG A 303 -0.64 4.13 7.70
CA ARG A 303 -2.05 4.30 7.29
C ARG A 303 -3.01 3.45 8.13
N ASN A 304 -4.14 4.00 8.53
CA ASN A 304 -5.22 3.25 9.20
C ASN A 304 -4.69 2.47 10.43
N LEU A 305 -3.98 3.14 11.32
CA LEU A 305 -3.45 2.53 12.54
C LEU A 305 -4.34 2.86 13.74
N ARG A 306 -4.48 1.94 14.71
CA ARG A 306 -5.19 2.30 15.96
C ARG A 306 -4.28 3.07 16.92
N LYS A 307 -3.03 2.64 17.04
CA LYS A 307 -2.06 3.20 17.97
C LYS A 307 -0.67 3.23 17.34
N LEU A 308 0.03 4.34 17.54
CA LEU A 308 1.42 4.55 17.12
C LEU A 308 2.24 5.07 18.31
N GLY A 309 3.14 4.24 18.85
CA GLY A 309 4.18 4.67 19.78
C GLY A 309 5.28 5.41 19.03
N TRP A 310 5.50 6.68 19.37
CA TRP A 310 6.52 7.50 18.73
C TRP A 310 7.93 7.14 19.21
N TRP A 311 8.95 7.54 18.42
CA TRP A 311 10.35 7.38 18.81
C TRP A 311 10.62 7.99 20.18
N ASP A 312 11.45 7.31 20.98
CA ASP A 312 11.83 7.83 22.29
C ASP A 312 12.77 9.03 22.15
N GLN A 313 12.22 10.22 22.42
CA GLN A 313 12.94 11.48 22.41
C GLN A 313 12.96 12.11 23.80
N THR A 314 12.80 11.33 24.86
CA THR A 314 12.77 11.82 26.25
C THR A 314 14.02 12.61 26.63
N ASN A 315 15.18 12.24 26.09
CA ASN A 315 16.43 13.00 26.29
C ASN A 315 16.34 14.47 25.81
N MET A 316 15.44 14.77 24.86
CA MET A 316 15.23 16.13 24.36
C MET A 316 14.45 17.00 25.35
N LEU A 317 13.53 16.42 26.12
CA LEU A 317 12.72 17.14 27.11
C LEU A 317 13.60 17.84 28.15
N HIS A 318 14.71 17.21 28.55
CA HIS A 318 15.62 17.76 29.54
C HIS A 318 16.51 18.89 29.00
N LEU A 319 16.63 19.02 27.67
CA LEU A 319 17.49 20.00 27.03
C LEU A 319 16.74 21.28 26.63
N ILE A 320 15.43 21.17 26.38
CA ILE A 320 14.61 22.29 25.92
C ILE A 320 14.00 22.99 27.12
N ASP A 321 14.39 24.25 27.34
CA ASP A 321 13.76 25.11 28.35
C ASP A 321 12.40 25.61 27.82
N GLU A 322 11.34 25.55 28.66
CA GLU A 322 10.00 26.04 28.30
C GLU A 322 10.01 27.49 27.83
N LYS A 323 10.98 28.30 28.27
CA LYS A 323 11.12 29.70 27.84
C LYS A 323 11.48 29.84 26.35
N TRP A 324 12.03 28.79 25.73
CA TRP A 324 12.36 28.78 24.30
C TRP A 324 11.15 28.44 23.43
N ILE A 325 10.07 27.95 24.01
CA ILE A 325 8.89 27.53 23.25
C ILE A 325 7.97 28.74 23.05
N LEU A 326 7.67 29.04 21.79
CA LEU A 326 6.63 30.01 21.45
C LEU A 326 5.28 29.46 21.92
N LYS A 327 4.76 30.04 23.01
CA LYS A 327 3.53 29.58 23.68
C LYS A 327 2.24 29.86 22.90
N SER A 328 2.30 30.71 21.87
CA SER A 328 1.15 31.11 21.07
C SER A 328 1.12 30.37 19.73
N ARG A 329 0.08 29.54 19.52
CA ARG A 329 -0.20 28.82 18.26
C ARG A 329 -0.23 29.77 17.05
N ARG A 330 -0.74 30.99 17.23
CA ARG A 330 -0.79 32.01 16.16
C ARG A 330 0.60 32.52 15.77
N ASP A 331 1.52 32.65 16.74
CA ASP A 331 2.86 33.16 16.47
C ASP A 331 3.77 32.07 15.89
N ALA A 332 3.58 30.82 16.32
CA ALA A 332 4.21 29.66 15.67
C ALA A 332 3.72 29.49 14.22
N ALA A 333 2.41 29.56 13.97
CA ALA A 333 1.84 29.44 12.62
C ALA A 333 2.28 30.59 11.69
N LYS A 334 2.28 31.85 12.16
CA LYS A 334 2.80 32.99 11.41
C LYS A 334 4.28 32.82 11.06
N SER A 335 5.09 32.32 11.99
CA SER A 335 6.52 32.09 11.78
C SER A 335 6.81 30.95 10.78
N VAL A 336 5.90 29.98 10.66
CA VAL A 336 5.99 28.91 9.65
C VAL A 336 5.52 29.41 8.27
N GLN A 337 4.46 30.22 8.22
CA GLN A 337 3.99 30.86 6.97
C GLN A 337 5.04 31.82 6.39
N GLN A 338 5.73 32.59 7.24
CA GLN A 338 6.82 33.48 6.81
C GLN A 338 8.02 32.74 6.20
N LEU A 339 8.18 31.44 6.46
CA LEU A 339 9.19 30.60 5.81
C LEU A 339 8.76 30.04 4.45
N GLY A 340 7.61 30.46 3.91
CA GLY A 340 7.15 30.04 2.59
C GLY A 340 6.40 28.70 2.57
N SER A 341 6.00 28.18 3.74
CA SER A 341 5.10 27.03 3.80
C SER A 341 3.64 27.50 3.72
N SER A 342 2.86 26.91 2.80
CA SER A 342 1.40 27.07 2.79
C SER A 342 0.83 26.30 3.99
N TYR A 343 0.74 26.96 5.14
CA TYR A 343 0.12 26.39 6.33
C TYR A 343 -1.39 26.25 6.07
N ASP A 344 -1.85 25.03 5.81
CA ASP A 344 -3.27 24.75 5.61
C ASP A 344 -3.94 24.67 6.99
N SER A 345 -4.48 25.81 7.44
CA SER A 345 -4.99 26.00 8.80
C SER A 345 -6.25 25.20 9.12
N GLN A 346 -6.78 24.43 8.17
CA GLN A 346 -8.05 23.72 8.28
C GLN A 346 -7.93 22.26 8.78
N ILE A 347 -6.72 21.73 8.93
CA ILE A 347 -6.51 20.30 9.20
C ILE A 347 -6.42 19.97 10.69
N TYR A 348 -6.26 20.96 11.57
CA TYR A 348 -5.94 20.69 12.97
C TYR A 348 -7.06 21.09 13.93
N ASP A 349 -7.48 20.13 14.76
CA ASP A 349 -8.52 20.26 15.78
C ASP A 349 -8.13 21.33 16.83
N GLU A 350 -9.11 21.84 17.60
CA GLU A 350 -8.86 22.86 18.64
C GLU A 350 -7.87 22.37 19.72
N ASN A 351 -7.71 21.05 19.84
CA ASN A 351 -6.90 20.38 20.87
C ASN A 351 -5.42 20.16 20.49
N GLU A 352 -5.00 20.46 19.27
CA GLU A 352 -3.64 20.17 18.80
C GLU A 352 -2.70 21.37 19.04
N THR A 353 -1.67 21.16 19.86
CA THR A 353 -0.71 22.21 20.22
C THR A 353 0.55 22.12 19.36
N LEU A 354 0.61 22.93 18.31
CA LEU A 354 1.85 23.16 17.57
C LEU A 354 2.76 24.09 18.39
N ARG A 355 3.95 23.58 18.75
CA ARG A 355 4.99 24.28 19.50
C ARG A 355 6.19 24.53 18.60
N LEU A 356 6.74 25.74 18.62
CA LEU A 356 7.93 26.09 17.84
C LEU A 356 9.02 26.60 18.79
N VAL A 357 10.22 26.07 18.65
CA VAL A 357 11.38 26.56 19.39
C VAL A 357 11.88 27.87 18.76
N ASP A 358 11.93 28.93 19.57
CA ASP A 358 12.47 30.23 19.20
C ASP A 358 14.00 30.20 19.20
N VAL A 359 14.57 30.27 18.00
CA VAL A 359 16.01 30.26 17.76
C VAL A 359 16.71 31.47 18.36
N SER A 360 16.00 32.58 18.60
CA SER A 360 16.57 33.79 19.18
C SER A 360 16.78 33.69 20.69
N LEU A 361 15.97 32.90 21.38
CA LEU A 361 16.02 32.69 22.83
C LEU A 361 16.83 31.45 23.21
N ALA A 362 16.98 30.50 22.28
CA ALA A 362 17.68 29.25 22.50
C ALA A 362 19.21 29.43 22.54
N ASP A 363 19.86 28.71 23.46
CA ASP A 363 21.31 28.55 23.42
C ASP A 363 21.69 27.77 22.15
N ARG A 364 22.60 28.33 21.35
CA ARG A 364 23.01 27.75 20.06
C ARG A 364 23.63 26.37 20.22
N ASP A 365 24.43 26.15 21.26
CA ASP A 365 25.12 24.86 21.44
C ASP A 365 24.13 23.77 21.83
N ILE A 366 23.14 24.12 22.65
CA ILE A 366 22.07 23.20 23.06
C ILE A 366 21.16 22.91 21.87
N LEU A 367 20.81 23.92 21.07
CA LEU A 367 20.00 23.73 19.86
C LEU A 367 20.68 22.81 18.84
N LEU A 368 22.00 22.94 18.66
CA LEU A 368 22.78 22.05 17.78
C LEU A 368 22.78 20.61 18.31
N LYS A 369 22.91 20.41 19.62
CA LYS A 369 22.78 19.09 20.25
C LYS A 369 21.40 18.49 20.05
N CYS A 370 20.33 19.27 20.25
CA CYS A 370 18.95 18.83 20.00
C CYS A 370 18.75 18.41 18.54
N LYS A 371 19.26 19.20 17.59
CA LYS A 371 19.21 18.85 16.15
C LYS A 371 19.98 17.58 15.85
N ALA A 372 21.15 17.38 16.45
CA ALA A 372 21.93 16.16 16.27
C ALA A 372 21.17 14.92 16.78
N ILE A 373 20.56 15.00 17.97
CA ILE A 373 19.74 13.92 18.55
C ILE A 373 18.53 13.61 17.65
N LEU A 374 17.85 14.63 17.13
CA LEU A 374 16.75 14.42 16.19
C LEU A 374 17.21 13.69 14.94
N TRP A 375 18.27 14.16 14.29
CA TRP A 375 18.76 13.54 13.06
C TRP A 375 19.33 12.13 13.29
N ASP A 376 19.86 11.84 14.48
CA ASP A 376 20.25 10.49 14.86
C ASP A 376 19.01 9.58 15.01
N THR A 377 17.94 10.10 15.62
CA THR A 377 16.66 9.36 15.80
C THR A 377 15.98 9.04 14.47
N TYR A 378 15.84 10.04 13.59
CA TYR A 378 15.20 9.87 12.27
C TYR A 378 16.14 9.19 11.26
N GLY A 379 17.45 9.19 11.51
CA GLY A 379 18.46 8.63 10.63
C GLY A 379 18.40 9.22 9.21
N SER A 380 18.14 8.37 8.23
CA SER A 380 18.06 8.73 6.80
C SER A 380 16.67 9.15 6.33
N LEU A 381 15.68 9.18 7.23
CA LEU A 381 14.31 9.49 6.87
C LEU A 381 14.18 10.92 6.35
N ASN A 382 13.51 11.03 5.21
CA ASN A 382 13.24 12.29 4.54
C ASN A 382 11.75 12.56 4.43
N TYR A 383 10.92 11.53 4.35
CA TYR A 383 9.47 11.65 4.20
C TYR A 383 8.75 10.78 5.23
N ILE A 384 7.77 11.37 5.91
CA ILE A 384 6.95 10.72 6.92
C ILE A 384 5.49 11.07 6.63
N GLN A 385 4.63 10.07 6.46
CA GLN A 385 3.21 10.29 6.25
C GLN A 385 2.40 9.55 7.31
N LEU A 386 1.50 10.27 7.98
CA LEU A 386 0.52 9.74 8.93
C LEU A 386 -0.88 9.94 8.34
N ILE A 387 -1.61 8.86 8.11
CA ILE A 387 -2.92 8.89 7.47
C ILE A 387 -3.87 8.04 8.31
N ASP A 388 -4.94 8.64 8.85
CA ASP A 388 -5.97 7.94 9.63
C ASP A 388 -5.36 7.10 10.78
N VAL A 389 -4.40 7.66 11.54
CA VAL A 389 -3.86 7.04 12.75
C VAL A 389 -4.73 7.51 13.92
N ALA A 390 -5.36 6.59 14.66
CA ALA A 390 -6.37 6.97 15.66
C ALA A 390 -5.77 7.52 16.97
N SER A 391 -4.58 7.09 17.35
CA SER A 391 -3.86 7.61 18.52
C SER A 391 -2.35 7.56 18.32
N VAL A 392 -1.66 8.66 18.67
CA VAL A 392 -0.19 8.72 18.71
C VAL A 392 0.24 8.90 20.15
N GLU A 393 1.09 7.99 20.65
CA GLU A 393 1.64 8.03 22.00
C GLU A 393 3.04 8.63 22.01
N GLY A 394 3.25 9.57 22.94
CA GLY A 394 4.51 10.30 23.10
C GLY A 394 4.46 11.70 22.49
N ASP A 395 5.35 12.56 22.98
CA ASP A 395 5.57 13.89 22.41
C ASP A 395 6.34 13.77 21.09
N ILE A 396 5.86 14.46 20.06
CA ILE A 396 6.45 14.40 18.73
C ILE A 396 7.40 15.59 18.54
N TYR A 397 8.71 15.32 18.41
CA TYR A 397 9.70 16.33 18.04
C TYR A 397 10.20 16.13 16.61
N ILE A 398 10.17 17.19 15.80
CA ILE A 398 10.47 17.09 14.37
C ILE A 398 11.43 18.20 13.94
N PRO A 399 12.42 17.88 13.09
CA PRO A 399 13.21 18.90 12.41
C PRO A 399 12.31 19.84 11.59
N ARG A 400 12.48 21.15 11.78
CA ARG A 400 11.75 22.20 11.07
C ARG A 400 11.82 22.03 9.55
N THR A 401 12.94 21.51 9.04
CA THR A 401 13.19 21.23 7.62
C THR A 401 12.30 20.14 7.03
N LEU A 402 11.87 19.15 7.82
CA LEU A 402 10.95 18.12 7.33
C LEU A 402 9.53 18.68 7.21
N TYR A 403 9.12 19.45 8.22
CA TYR A 403 7.78 20.03 8.29
C TYR A 403 7.57 21.16 7.25
N CYS A 404 8.47 22.15 7.20
CA CYS A 404 8.29 23.32 6.32
C CYS A 404 8.36 22.97 4.83
N ASN A 405 9.09 21.90 4.47
CA ASN A 405 9.22 21.45 3.09
C ASN A 405 8.13 20.44 2.67
N LYS A 406 7.04 20.32 3.45
CA LYS A 406 5.96 19.34 3.21
C LYS A 406 6.43 17.90 3.07
N ARG A 407 7.50 17.54 3.81
CA ARG A 407 8.01 16.16 3.82
C ARG A 407 7.44 15.34 4.97
N MET A 408 6.89 16.00 5.98
CA MET A 408 5.96 15.37 6.90
C MET A 408 4.53 15.74 6.49
N ASP A 409 3.69 14.72 6.31
CA ASP A 409 2.28 14.87 5.99
C ASP A 409 1.45 14.18 7.07
N ILE A 410 0.44 14.88 7.60
CA ILE A 410 -0.41 14.41 8.67
C ILE A 410 -1.85 14.63 8.21
N PHE A 411 -2.57 13.54 8.01
CA PHE A 411 -3.94 13.55 7.53
C PHE A 411 -4.82 12.74 8.48
N ARG A 412 -5.87 13.39 9.02
CA ARG A 412 -6.86 12.76 9.92
C ARG A 412 -6.21 11.95 11.06
N THR A 413 -5.22 12.54 11.71
CA THR A 413 -4.46 11.89 12.79
C THR A 413 -4.36 12.88 13.93
N PRO A 414 -4.96 12.59 15.11
CA PRO A 414 -4.93 13.50 16.23
C PRO A 414 -3.54 13.49 16.87
N ILE A 415 -2.90 14.66 16.91
CA ILE A 415 -1.59 14.89 17.52
C ILE A 415 -1.72 15.94 18.62
N TYR A 416 -1.66 15.49 19.87
CA TYR A 416 -1.81 16.36 21.04
C TYR A 416 -0.67 17.41 21.18
N SER A 417 0.56 17.00 20.86
CA SER A 417 1.78 17.80 21.08
C SER A 417 2.77 17.57 19.95
N LEU A 418 3.02 18.61 19.16
CA LEU A 418 3.98 18.61 18.05
C LEU A 418 4.97 19.76 18.22
N THR A 419 6.24 19.46 18.43
CA THR A 419 7.30 20.46 18.64
C THR A 419 8.28 20.49 17.47
N LEU A 420 8.47 21.67 16.88
CA LEU A 420 9.39 21.91 15.76
C LEU A 420 10.72 22.53 16.23
N ILE A 421 11.85 21.98 15.76
CA ILE A 421 13.22 22.37 16.17
C ILE A 421 14.13 22.65 14.96
#